data_AF-A0A172Q6G2-F1
#
_entry.id   AF-A0A172Q6G2-F1
#
_cell.length_a   1.000
_cell.length_b   1.000
_cell.length_c   1.000
_cell.angle_alpha   90.00
_cell.angle_beta   90.00
_cell.angle_gamma   90.00
#
_symmetry.space_group_name_H-M   'P 1'
#
loop_
_entity.id
_entity.type
_entity.pdbx_description
1 polymer ?
#
loop_
_entity_poly.entity_id
_entity_poly.type
_entity_poly.pdbx_seq_one_letter_code
_entity_poly.pdbx_strand_id
1 'polypeptide(L)'
;MAGIGFELRKIHNREGLLSKQKAYSYAGIIYGGPVILGIALNAAVVFLSFTGKMDNSQRDGLMVLLSYAILASLAVSNLFSFIVTRYISDMLYEHKTERILPSFYASSACALFLGEILYGTFLIVSGISPLQMILSLLLFGELTLIWNAMNYLTVIKDYRSIITGFLAAVVTTLLLGFFSLSLAFSDGLLCSVVLAYGLMLLWLVWLLNRYFPANHRPSFEFLKWFDSFFDLCKVGIYLFIGLFAHIVVIWFSPLGREMAGIFRSAPAYDIPAMFAFLTTLVSTVNFVISVEVFFYPKFKTYYRLYNEGGNLLEIEESEVEMLEVLNNELKYLGWKQLLATILVMFAGTTLLDYLPLGFNGQMRGYFQTLCLAYGLYAVGNAYLMALLYFADYKGAKKCAGLFAVASLFLTIASQFFDKYFYGFGFLAASALLFIFASARLNTFTEDLPYHVLGRQPLNHAEKSGFFTHLANWLGNEEKNFD
;
A
#
# COMPACT_ATOMS: atom_id res chain seq x y z
N MET A 1 4.43 11.64 6.67
CA MET A 1 4.91 12.07 5.34
C MET A 1 5.45 13.48 5.46
N ALA A 2 6.76 13.62 5.62
CA ALA A 2 7.43 14.92 5.62
C ALA A 2 8.77 14.76 4.91
N GLY A 3 8.89 15.22 3.66
CA GLY A 3 10.21 15.21 3.03
C GLY A 3 10.29 15.64 1.57
N ILE A 4 9.42 15.13 0.70
CA ILE A 4 9.56 15.35 -0.75
C ILE A 4 8.97 16.69 -1.20
N GLY A 5 8.08 17.28 -0.40
CA GLY A 5 7.41 18.53 -0.71
C GLY A 5 8.36 19.66 -1.08
N PHE A 6 9.58 19.71 -0.52
CA PHE A 6 10.55 20.72 -0.91
C PHE A 6 11.05 20.58 -2.37
N GLU A 7 11.39 19.37 -2.82
CA GLU A 7 11.84 19.12 -4.20
C GLU A 7 10.68 19.24 -5.19
N LEU A 8 9.51 18.70 -4.84
CA LEU A 8 8.30 18.85 -5.66
C LEU A 8 7.89 20.31 -5.80
N ARG A 9 7.95 21.09 -4.71
CA ARG A 9 7.68 22.53 -4.73
C ARG A 9 8.72 23.31 -5.52
N LYS A 10 10.01 22.95 -5.43
CA LYS A 10 11.07 23.57 -6.23
C LYS A 10 10.86 23.35 -7.73
N ILE A 11 10.41 22.16 -8.12
CA ILE A 11 10.08 21.84 -9.53
C ILE A 11 8.79 22.56 -9.94
N HIS A 12 7.76 22.55 -9.09
CA HIS A 12 6.46 23.17 -9.37
C HIS A 12 6.52 24.69 -9.47
N ASN A 13 7.31 25.35 -8.62
CA ASN A 13 7.42 26.81 -8.55
C ASN A 13 8.23 27.44 -9.70
N ARG A 14 8.81 26.64 -10.61
CA ARG A 14 9.39 27.18 -11.86
C ARG A 14 8.24 27.56 -12.79
N GLU A 15 8.27 28.76 -13.37
CA GLU A 15 7.21 29.22 -14.27
C GLU A 15 7.07 28.30 -15.50
N GLY A 16 5.83 27.96 -15.88
CA GLY A 16 5.49 27.19 -17.09
C GLY A 16 4.55 26.00 -16.87
N LEU A 17 3.81 25.60 -17.91
CA LEU A 17 2.97 24.38 -17.87
C LEU A 17 3.82 23.09 -17.81
N LEU A 18 5.01 23.13 -18.39
CA LEU A 18 5.95 22.00 -18.45
C LEU A 18 6.56 21.66 -17.08
N SER A 19 6.80 22.65 -16.23
CA SER A 19 7.32 22.44 -14.86
C SER A 19 6.27 21.77 -13.96
N LYS A 20 5.01 22.18 -14.09
CA LYS A 20 3.87 21.54 -13.43
C LYS A 20 3.75 20.08 -13.86
N GLN A 21 3.70 19.79 -15.16
CA GLN A 21 3.67 18.41 -15.66
C GLN A 21 4.87 17.60 -15.17
N LYS A 22 6.08 18.18 -15.13
CA LYS A 22 7.27 17.51 -14.61
C LYS A 22 7.14 17.11 -13.14
N ALA A 23 6.54 17.94 -12.29
CA ALA A 23 6.27 17.60 -10.89
C ALA A 23 5.28 16.43 -10.77
N TYR A 24 4.21 16.43 -11.58
CA TYR A 24 3.25 15.32 -11.65
C TYR A 24 3.88 14.02 -12.14
N SER A 25 4.67 14.07 -13.22
CA SER A 25 5.38 12.89 -13.73
C SER A 25 6.39 12.37 -12.72
N TYR A 26 7.09 13.26 -12.01
CA TYR A 26 8.05 12.85 -10.98
C TYR A 26 7.35 12.18 -9.79
N ALA A 27 6.26 12.75 -9.27
CA ALA A 27 5.45 12.12 -8.25
C ALA A 27 4.83 10.79 -8.73
N GLY A 28 4.37 10.73 -9.99
CA GLY A 28 3.88 9.51 -10.62
C GLY A 28 4.92 8.39 -10.67
N ILE A 29 6.14 8.73 -11.05
CA ILE A 29 7.26 7.79 -11.09
C ILE A 29 7.62 7.32 -9.67
N ILE A 30 7.61 8.21 -8.68
CA ILE A 30 7.95 7.87 -7.29
C ILE A 30 6.92 6.93 -6.66
N TYR A 31 5.65 7.29 -6.72
CA TYR A 31 4.59 6.60 -5.99
C TYR A 31 3.93 5.51 -6.81
N GLY A 32 3.83 5.68 -8.12
CA GLY A 32 3.30 4.67 -9.04
C GLY A 32 4.36 3.71 -9.57
N GLY A 33 5.65 4.10 -9.59
CA GLY A 33 6.75 3.30 -10.13
C GLY A 33 6.82 1.87 -9.56
N PRO A 34 6.84 1.68 -8.23
CA PRO A 34 6.85 0.34 -7.63
C PRO A 34 5.67 -0.54 -8.06
N VAL A 35 4.45 0.02 -8.10
CA VAL A 35 3.24 -0.70 -8.51
C VAL A 35 3.30 -1.07 -9.99
N ILE A 36 3.66 -0.11 -10.85
CA ILE A 36 3.79 -0.32 -12.29
C ILE A 36 4.86 -1.36 -12.59
N LEU A 37 6.01 -1.32 -11.91
CA LEU A 37 7.10 -2.27 -12.10
C LEU A 37 6.75 -3.65 -11.55
N GLY A 38 5.98 -3.75 -10.46
CA GLY A 38 5.42 -5.01 -9.99
C GLY A 38 4.46 -5.65 -10.99
N ILE A 39 3.59 -4.85 -11.62
CA ILE A 39 2.71 -5.31 -12.72
C ILE A 39 3.54 -5.69 -13.95
N ALA A 40 4.57 -4.91 -14.28
CA ALA A 40 5.48 -5.22 -15.39
C ALA A 40 6.24 -6.53 -15.17
N LEU A 41 6.65 -6.83 -13.93
CA LEU A 41 7.26 -8.11 -13.57
C LEU A 41 6.28 -9.26 -13.78
N ASN A 42 5.03 -9.14 -13.32
CA ASN A 42 4.00 -10.16 -13.57
C ASN A 42 3.74 -10.33 -15.07
N ALA A 43 3.66 -9.23 -15.83
CA ALA A 43 3.52 -9.26 -17.29
C ALA A 43 4.71 -9.94 -17.98
N ALA A 44 5.93 -9.70 -17.48
CA ALA A 44 7.14 -10.38 -17.97
C ALA A 44 7.06 -11.89 -17.74
N VAL A 45 6.60 -12.34 -16.57
CA VAL A 45 6.38 -13.78 -16.30
C VAL A 45 5.33 -14.36 -17.23
N VAL A 46 4.20 -13.67 -17.45
CA VAL A 46 3.17 -14.09 -18.41
C VAL A 46 3.78 -14.21 -19.81
N PHE A 47 4.53 -13.21 -20.28
CA PHE A 47 5.19 -13.22 -21.58
C PHE A 47 6.17 -14.40 -21.74
N LEU A 48 6.99 -14.67 -20.72
CA LEU A 48 7.91 -15.81 -20.71
C LEU A 48 7.16 -17.14 -20.72
N SER A 49 6.03 -17.26 -20.01
CA SER A 49 5.22 -18.48 -20.01
C SER A 49 4.61 -18.80 -21.37
N PHE A 50 4.27 -17.79 -22.20
CA PHE A 50 3.87 -17.98 -23.59
C PHE A 50 5.04 -18.42 -24.46
N THR A 51 6.19 -17.76 -24.29
CA THR A 51 7.42 -18.08 -25.03
C THR A 51 7.90 -19.51 -24.76
N GLY A 52 7.79 -19.94 -23.50
CA GLY A 52 8.08 -21.30 -23.05
C GLY A 52 7.05 -22.36 -23.43
N LYS A 53 5.98 -21.98 -24.15
CA LYS A 53 4.86 -22.87 -24.56
C LYS A 53 4.23 -23.64 -23.38
N MET A 54 4.19 -23.02 -22.20
CA MET A 54 3.53 -23.61 -21.04
C MET A 54 2.03 -23.77 -21.30
N ASP A 55 1.46 -24.87 -20.81
CA ASP A 55 0.02 -25.08 -20.85
C ASP A 55 -0.70 -24.08 -19.92
N ASN A 56 -1.98 -23.82 -20.20
CA ASN A 56 -2.80 -22.88 -19.44
C ASN A 56 -2.88 -23.25 -17.96
N SER A 57 -2.97 -24.56 -17.63
CA SER A 57 -2.98 -25.01 -16.23
C SER A 57 -1.68 -24.68 -15.49
N GLN A 58 -0.53 -24.84 -16.14
CA GLN A 58 0.77 -24.52 -15.54
C GLN A 58 0.93 -23.00 -15.34
N ARG A 59 0.48 -22.21 -16.32
CA ARG A 59 0.49 -20.74 -16.23
C ARG A 59 -0.40 -20.24 -15.11
N ASP A 60 -1.62 -20.76 -15.02
CA ASP A 60 -2.59 -20.40 -13.98
C ASP A 60 -2.05 -20.78 -12.59
N GLY A 61 -1.47 -21.97 -12.44
CA GLY A 61 -0.81 -22.40 -11.20
C GLY A 61 0.31 -21.43 -10.77
N LEU A 62 1.20 -21.06 -11.69
CA LEU A 62 2.28 -20.10 -11.42
C LEU A 62 1.73 -18.73 -10.98
N MET A 63 0.77 -18.17 -11.71
CA MET A 63 0.20 -16.85 -11.40
C MET A 63 -0.52 -16.83 -10.05
N VAL A 64 -1.14 -17.95 -9.68
CA VAL A 64 -1.80 -18.09 -8.38
C VAL A 64 -0.82 -18.15 -7.22
N LEU A 65 0.29 -18.88 -7.36
CA LEU A 65 1.34 -18.88 -6.33
C LEU A 65 1.92 -17.47 -6.10
N LEU A 66 2.18 -16.73 -7.18
CA LEU A 66 2.63 -15.33 -7.09
C LEU A 66 1.58 -14.44 -6.42
N SER A 67 0.32 -14.55 -6.83
CA SER A 67 -0.77 -13.71 -6.31
C SER A 67 -1.01 -13.95 -4.82
N TYR A 68 -0.96 -15.20 -4.36
CA TYR A 68 -1.12 -15.53 -2.94
C TYR A 68 0.07 -15.06 -2.11
N ALA A 69 1.31 -15.20 -2.59
CA ALA A 69 2.49 -14.68 -1.88
C ALA A 69 2.43 -13.14 -1.74
N ILE A 70 2.03 -12.44 -2.80
CA ILE A 70 1.81 -10.98 -2.77
C ILE A 70 0.70 -10.61 -1.79
N LEU A 71 -0.45 -11.28 -1.87
CA LEU A 71 -1.60 -10.95 -1.04
C LEU A 71 -1.34 -11.25 0.45
N ALA A 72 -0.74 -12.39 0.76
CA ALA A 72 -0.39 -12.78 2.13
C ALA A 72 0.67 -11.84 2.71
N SER A 73 1.72 -11.51 1.96
CA SER A 73 2.77 -10.59 2.44
C SER A 73 2.19 -9.19 2.70
N LEU A 74 1.33 -8.68 1.81
CA LEU A 74 0.61 -7.42 2.03
C LEU A 74 -0.27 -7.47 3.29
N ALA A 75 -0.95 -8.58 3.55
CA ALA A 75 -1.79 -8.74 4.75
C ALA A 75 -0.97 -8.53 6.03
N VAL A 76 0.19 -9.19 6.10
CA VAL A 76 1.08 -9.11 7.25
C VAL A 76 1.71 -7.73 7.34
N SER A 77 2.19 -7.16 6.24
CA SER A 77 2.81 -5.83 6.24
C SER A 77 1.84 -4.71 6.66
N ASN A 78 0.55 -4.82 6.31
CA ASN A 78 -0.47 -3.83 6.72
C ASN A 78 -0.75 -3.81 8.24
N LEU A 79 -0.41 -4.88 8.98
CA LEU A 79 -0.49 -4.89 10.45
C LEU A 79 0.51 -3.91 11.07
N PHE A 80 1.71 -3.82 10.49
CA PHE A 80 2.84 -3.07 11.04
C PHE A 80 3.01 -1.69 10.42
N SER A 81 2.69 -1.53 9.12
CA SER A 81 3.05 -0.35 8.31
C SER A 81 2.73 0.98 8.98
N PHE A 82 1.48 1.23 9.38
CA PHE A 82 1.10 2.51 9.99
C PHE A 82 1.80 2.79 11.33
N ILE A 83 2.03 1.76 12.14
CA ILE A 83 2.73 1.91 13.43
C ILE A 83 4.21 2.19 13.21
N VAL A 84 4.85 1.43 12.33
CA VAL A 84 6.26 1.60 11.99
C VAL A 84 6.48 2.99 11.37
N THR A 85 5.63 3.42 10.44
CA THR A 85 5.71 4.78 9.88
C THR A 85 5.51 5.87 10.93
N ARG A 86 4.62 5.66 11.91
CA ARG A 86 4.45 6.59 13.04
C ARG A 86 5.71 6.64 13.91
N TYR A 87 6.24 5.49 14.30
CA TYR A 87 7.49 5.37 15.06
C TYR A 87 8.65 6.08 14.37
N ILE A 88 8.83 5.83 13.07
CA ILE A 88 9.89 6.49 12.28
C ILE A 88 9.69 8.01 12.27
N SER A 89 8.45 8.48 12.11
CA SER A 89 8.14 9.92 12.12
C SER A 89 8.50 10.57 13.46
N ASP A 90 8.22 9.88 14.57
CA ASP A 90 8.54 10.36 15.93
C ASP A 90 10.06 10.37 16.17
N MET A 91 10.78 9.32 15.74
CA MET A 91 12.25 9.27 15.86
C MET A 91 12.95 10.34 15.02
N LEU A 92 12.42 10.67 13.83
CA LEU A 92 12.93 11.76 13.01
C LEU A 92 12.68 13.12 13.64
N TYR A 93 11.49 13.31 14.24
CA TYR A 93 11.13 14.54 14.93
C TYR A 93 12.03 14.77 16.15
N GLU A 94 12.35 13.71 16.90
CA GLU A 94 13.25 13.75 18.06
C GLU A 94 14.74 13.67 17.70
N HIS A 95 15.08 13.65 16.40
CA HIS A 95 16.46 13.53 15.89
C HIS A 95 17.21 12.23 16.31
N LYS A 96 16.48 11.17 16.70
CA LYS A 96 17.01 9.85 17.10
C LYS A 96 17.16 8.89 15.92
N THR A 97 17.90 9.31 14.90
CA THR A 97 18.02 8.54 13.63
C THR A 97 18.72 7.19 13.80
N GLU A 98 19.54 7.03 14.83
CA GLU A 98 20.26 5.80 15.19
C GLU A 98 19.33 4.65 15.59
N ARG A 99 18.07 4.94 15.93
CA ARG A 99 17.07 3.94 16.32
C ARG A 99 16.24 3.41 15.16
N ILE A 100 16.33 4.04 13.99
CA ILE A 100 15.51 3.72 12.83
C ILE A 100 15.92 2.37 12.23
N LEU A 101 17.20 2.18 11.91
CA LEU A 101 17.69 0.93 11.31
C LEU A 101 17.54 -0.31 12.24
N PRO A 102 17.86 -0.23 13.55
CA PRO A 102 17.51 -1.27 14.52
C PRO A 102 16.04 -1.71 14.50
N SER A 103 15.12 -0.73 14.42
CA SER A 103 13.69 -1.04 14.37
C SER A 103 13.27 -1.74 13.08
N PHE A 104 13.98 -1.51 11.96
CA PHE A 104 13.72 -2.20 10.70
C PHE A 104 13.99 -3.70 10.85
N TYR A 105 15.12 -4.09 11.45
CA TYR A 105 15.43 -5.51 11.68
C TYR A 105 14.43 -6.16 12.65
N ALA A 106 14.08 -5.47 13.75
CA ALA A 106 13.14 -6.01 14.73
C ALA A 106 11.70 -6.14 14.18
N SER A 107 11.20 -5.12 13.48
CA SER A 107 9.86 -5.16 12.86
C SER A 107 9.79 -6.19 11.74
N SER A 108 10.87 -6.33 10.97
CA SER A 108 11.02 -7.39 9.95
C SER A 108 10.98 -8.78 10.57
N ALA A 109 11.71 -9.02 11.65
CA ALA A 109 11.70 -10.30 12.35
C ALA A 109 10.31 -10.63 12.91
N CYS A 110 9.61 -9.66 13.50
CA CYS A 110 8.24 -9.84 13.99
C CYS A 110 7.25 -10.16 12.86
N ALA A 111 7.35 -9.44 11.74
CA ALA A 111 6.49 -9.64 10.58
C ALA A 111 6.74 -11.00 9.93
N LEU A 112 7.99 -11.40 9.75
CA LEU A 112 8.36 -12.72 9.24
C LEU A 112 7.86 -13.83 10.16
N PHE A 113 8.13 -13.74 11.47
CA PHE A 113 7.70 -14.77 12.42
C PHE A 113 6.18 -14.98 12.39
N LEU A 114 5.41 -13.88 12.48
CA LEU A 114 3.94 -13.96 12.41
C LEU A 114 3.48 -14.48 11.04
N GLY A 115 4.10 -13.99 9.98
CA GLY A 115 3.73 -14.29 8.60
C GLY A 115 4.03 -15.74 8.19
N GLU A 116 5.20 -16.25 8.55
CA GLU A 116 5.63 -17.62 8.25
C GLU A 116 4.80 -18.65 9.01
N ILE A 117 4.39 -18.36 10.26
CA ILE A 117 3.45 -19.23 10.98
C ILE A 117 2.13 -19.34 10.21
N LEU A 118 1.54 -18.21 9.79
CA LEU A 118 0.24 -18.20 9.12
C LEU A 118 0.31 -18.77 7.71
N TYR A 119 1.20 -18.24 6.87
CA TYR A 119 1.32 -18.63 5.47
C TYR A 119 2.02 -19.98 5.31
N GLY A 120 3.05 -20.27 6.09
CA GLY A 120 3.73 -21.58 6.08
C GLY A 120 2.79 -22.72 6.47
N THR A 121 1.93 -22.54 7.48
CA THR A 121 0.91 -23.54 7.82
C THR A 121 -0.07 -23.77 6.66
N PHE A 122 -0.49 -22.71 5.98
CA PHE A 122 -1.35 -22.83 4.79
C PHE A 122 -0.64 -23.60 3.66
N LEU A 123 0.64 -23.31 3.39
CA LEU A 123 1.41 -24.00 2.35
C LEU A 123 1.64 -25.50 2.64
N ILE A 124 1.78 -25.88 3.91
CA ILE A 124 1.92 -27.30 4.30
C ILE A 124 0.65 -28.09 3.95
N VAL A 125 -0.52 -27.47 4.10
CA VAL A 125 -1.82 -28.10 3.83
C VAL A 125 -2.24 -27.93 2.36
N SER A 126 -1.54 -27.10 1.57
CA SER A 126 -2.04 -26.68 0.27
C SER A 126 -1.91 -27.73 -0.84
N GLY A 127 -1.11 -28.77 -0.66
CA GLY A 127 -0.95 -29.88 -1.62
C GLY A 127 -0.13 -29.55 -2.87
N ILE A 128 0.74 -28.53 -2.81
CA ILE A 128 1.67 -28.16 -3.88
C ILE A 128 3.00 -28.92 -3.77
N SER A 129 3.87 -28.84 -4.79
CA SER A 129 5.16 -29.53 -4.74
C SER A 129 6.07 -28.96 -3.63
N PRO A 130 6.95 -29.77 -3.01
CA PRO A 130 7.85 -29.27 -1.96
C PRO A 130 8.74 -28.11 -2.41
N LEU A 131 9.17 -28.11 -3.67
CA LEU A 131 9.96 -27.03 -4.25
C LEU A 131 9.12 -25.74 -4.38
N GLN A 132 7.89 -25.84 -4.88
CA GLN A 132 6.98 -24.69 -4.99
C GLN A 132 6.62 -24.13 -3.61
N MET A 133 6.48 -24.99 -2.59
CA MET A 133 6.28 -24.57 -1.21
C MET A 133 7.46 -23.73 -0.70
N ILE A 134 8.70 -24.22 -0.86
CA ILE A 134 9.89 -23.49 -0.43
C ILE A 134 10.02 -22.17 -1.17
N LEU A 135 9.87 -22.18 -2.50
CA LEU A 135 9.96 -20.97 -3.32
C LEU A 135 8.85 -19.95 -2.98
N SER A 136 7.62 -20.41 -2.71
CA SER A 136 6.51 -19.54 -2.31
C SER A 136 6.71 -18.94 -0.94
N LEU A 137 7.27 -19.70 0.02
CA LEU A 137 7.60 -19.21 1.35
C LEU A 137 8.75 -18.18 1.30
N LEU A 138 9.78 -18.45 0.50
CA LEU A 138 10.88 -17.50 0.26
C LEU A 138 10.36 -16.21 -0.37
N LEU A 139 9.56 -16.31 -1.44
CA LEU A 139 8.95 -15.16 -2.09
C LEU A 139 8.10 -14.33 -1.11
N PHE A 140 7.29 -15.00 -0.29
CA PHE A 140 6.49 -14.36 0.75
C PHE A 140 7.36 -13.60 1.76
N GLY A 141 8.44 -14.24 2.24
CA GLY A 141 9.38 -13.61 3.17
C GLY A 141 10.06 -12.40 2.56
N GLU A 142 10.60 -12.54 1.35
CA GLU A 142 11.22 -11.45 0.59
C GLU A 142 10.27 -10.27 0.40
N LEU A 143 9.03 -10.52 -0.06
CA LEU A 143 8.03 -9.47 -0.24
C LEU A 143 7.68 -8.79 1.08
N THR A 144 7.50 -9.55 2.16
CA THR A 144 7.23 -8.99 3.51
C THR A 144 8.32 -8.02 3.94
N LEU A 145 9.59 -8.38 3.70
CA LEU A 145 10.74 -7.52 3.98
C LEU A 145 10.81 -6.31 3.06
N ILE A 146 10.53 -6.48 1.76
CA ILE A 146 10.48 -5.40 0.78
C ILE A 146 9.42 -4.37 1.17
N TRP A 147 8.19 -4.80 1.51
CA TRP A 147 7.13 -3.91 1.96
C TRP A 147 7.52 -3.15 3.22
N ASN A 148 8.16 -3.83 4.17
CA ASN A 148 8.66 -3.17 5.37
C ASN A 148 9.77 -2.15 5.03
N ALA A 149 10.76 -2.53 4.22
CA ALA A 149 11.83 -1.65 3.77
C ALA A 149 11.29 -0.41 3.06
N MET A 150 10.23 -0.55 2.26
CA MET A 150 9.55 0.58 1.63
C MET A 150 8.98 1.58 2.64
N ASN A 151 8.43 1.12 3.78
CA ASN A 151 7.97 2.04 4.84
C ASN A 151 9.12 2.92 5.36
N TYR A 152 10.32 2.37 5.51
CA TYR A 152 11.52 3.11 5.93
C TYR A 152 12.08 4.00 4.82
N LEU A 153 12.11 3.49 3.59
CA LEU A 153 12.63 4.21 2.43
C LEU A 153 11.76 5.40 2.03
N THR A 154 10.47 5.44 2.40
CA THR A 154 9.64 6.63 2.14
C THR A 154 10.20 7.92 2.75
N VAL A 155 11.01 7.80 3.81
CA VAL A 155 11.72 8.91 4.46
C VAL A 155 12.96 9.30 3.68
N ILE A 156 13.62 8.31 3.07
CA ILE A 156 14.83 8.48 2.27
C ILE A 156 14.41 9.01 0.90
N LYS A 157 14.81 10.25 0.59
CA LYS A 157 14.39 10.96 -0.63
C LYS A 157 15.07 10.47 -1.91
N ASP A 158 15.61 9.25 -1.91
CA ASP A 158 16.32 8.64 -3.04
C ASP A 158 15.46 7.61 -3.78
N TYR A 159 14.35 8.10 -4.32
CA TYR A 159 13.42 7.27 -5.09
C TYR A 159 14.01 6.72 -6.37
N ARG A 160 15.06 7.36 -6.91
CA ARG A 160 15.75 6.86 -8.11
C ARG A 160 16.36 5.50 -7.81
N SER A 161 17.07 5.37 -6.69
CA SER A 161 17.66 4.10 -6.26
C SER A 161 16.59 3.02 -5.96
N ILE A 162 15.41 3.40 -5.49
CA ILE A 162 14.29 2.47 -5.30
C ILE A 162 13.80 1.94 -6.66
N ILE A 163 13.55 2.84 -7.60
CA ILE A 163 13.07 2.50 -8.95
C ILE A 163 14.09 1.65 -9.70
N THR A 164 15.39 1.93 -9.56
CA THR A 164 16.44 1.09 -10.18
C THR A 164 16.43 -0.32 -9.62
N GLY A 165 16.13 -0.51 -8.32
CA GLY A 165 15.97 -1.83 -7.73
C GLY A 165 14.82 -2.62 -8.36
N PHE A 166 13.65 -2.00 -8.50
CA PHE A 166 12.50 -2.62 -9.17
C PHE A 166 12.75 -2.90 -10.66
N LEU A 167 13.39 -1.96 -11.38
CA LEU A 167 13.75 -2.16 -12.77
C LEU A 167 14.74 -3.32 -12.94
N ALA A 168 15.74 -3.41 -12.06
CA ALA A 168 16.68 -4.52 -12.03
C ALA A 168 15.96 -5.85 -11.78
N ALA A 169 14.98 -5.91 -10.88
CA ALA A 169 14.18 -7.10 -10.64
C ALA A 169 13.43 -7.56 -11.91
N VAL A 170 12.80 -6.63 -12.65
CA VAL A 170 12.12 -6.95 -13.92
C VAL A 170 13.11 -7.51 -14.96
N VAL A 171 14.27 -6.86 -15.12
CA VAL A 171 15.31 -7.31 -16.06
C VAL A 171 15.87 -8.67 -15.66
N THR A 172 16.16 -8.87 -14.37
CA THR A 172 16.65 -10.15 -13.86
C THR A 172 15.62 -11.26 -14.05
N THR A 173 14.33 -10.99 -13.83
CA THR A 173 13.26 -11.97 -14.09
C THR A 173 13.24 -12.38 -15.57
N LEU A 174 13.37 -11.43 -16.50
CA LEU A 174 13.43 -11.72 -17.93
C LEU A 174 14.65 -12.58 -18.29
N LEU A 175 15.85 -12.21 -17.80
CA LEU A 175 17.09 -12.91 -18.10
C LEU A 175 17.12 -14.32 -17.51
N LEU A 176 16.85 -14.45 -16.21
CA LEU A 176 16.84 -15.74 -15.52
C LEU A 176 15.68 -16.62 -15.98
N GLY A 177 14.51 -16.03 -16.26
CA GLY A 177 13.38 -16.77 -16.78
C GLY A 177 13.65 -17.32 -18.18
N PHE A 178 14.24 -16.53 -19.09
CA PHE A 178 14.65 -17.01 -20.41
C PHE A 178 15.71 -18.13 -20.31
N PHE A 179 16.71 -17.95 -19.45
CA PHE A 179 17.72 -18.98 -19.18
C PHE A 179 17.07 -20.26 -18.64
N SER A 180 16.13 -20.13 -17.72
CA SER A 180 15.45 -21.29 -17.13
C SER A 180 14.58 -22.04 -18.12
N LEU A 181 13.95 -21.33 -19.08
CA LEU A 181 13.23 -21.95 -20.18
C LEU A 181 14.16 -22.77 -21.07
N SER A 182 15.39 -22.27 -21.32
CA SER A 182 16.39 -23.01 -22.12
C SER A 182 16.85 -24.31 -21.47
N LEU A 183 16.82 -24.39 -20.14
CA LEU A 183 17.14 -25.58 -19.35
C LEU A 183 15.94 -26.54 -19.13
N ALA A 184 14.76 -26.20 -19.65
CA ALA A 184 13.51 -26.94 -19.44
C ALA A 184 13.19 -27.21 -17.95
N PHE A 185 13.58 -26.28 -17.06
CA PHE A 185 13.33 -26.41 -15.63
C PHE A 185 11.89 -26.00 -15.29
N SER A 186 11.10 -26.96 -14.78
CA SER A 186 9.64 -26.84 -14.59
C SER A 186 9.21 -25.65 -13.73
N ASP A 187 9.84 -25.45 -12.56
CA ASP A 187 9.53 -24.35 -11.63
C ASP A 187 10.46 -23.13 -11.85
N GLY A 188 11.07 -23.08 -13.03
CA GLY A 188 12.09 -22.12 -13.40
C GLY A 188 11.67 -20.66 -13.37
N LEU A 189 10.46 -20.39 -13.84
CA LEU A 189 9.91 -19.03 -13.80
C LEU A 189 9.66 -18.58 -12.36
N LEU A 190 9.13 -19.44 -11.49
CA LEU A 190 8.95 -19.10 -10.08
C LEU A 190 10.30 -18.82 -9.40
N CYS A 191 11.30 -19.68 -9.65
CA CYS A 191 12.66 -19.48 -9.15
C CYS A 191 13.28 -18.17 -9.65
N SER A 192 13.07 -17.80 -10.92
CA SER A 192 13.57 -16.53 -11.48
C SER A 192 12.97 -15.30 -10.78
N VAL A 193 11.69 -15.38 -10.38
CA VAL A 193 11.01 -14.31 -9.65
C VAL A 193 11.54 -14.19 -8.22
N VAL A 194 11.73 -15.32 -7.52
CA VAL A 194 12.36 -15.36 -6.18
C VAL A 194 13.75 -14.72 -6.24
N LEU A 195 14.61 -15.16 -7.18
CA LEU A 195 15.95 -14.59 -7.30
C LEU A 195 15.92 -13.08 -7.63
N ALA A 196 14.97 -12.62 -8.44
CA ALA A 196 14.81 -11.21 -8.76
C ALA A 196 14.38 -10.37 -7.54
N TYR A 197 13.40 -10.84 -6.77
CA TYR A 197 12.96 -10.15 -5.55
C TYR A 197 14.00 -10.24 -4.44
N GLY A 198 14.73 -11.35 -4.29
CA GLY A 198 15.86 -11.48 -3.39
C GLY A 198 16.99 -10.48 -3.70
N LEU A 199 17.35 -10.31 -4.98
CA LEU A 199 18.33 -9.28 -5.38
C LEU A 199 17.83 -7.86 -5.11
N MET A 200 16.54 -7.60 -5.35
CA MET A 200 15.93 -6.32 -5.02
C MET A 200 15.94 -6.07 -3.51
N LEU A 201 15.63 -7.07 -2.70
CA LEU A 201 15.68 -6.98 -1.24
C LEU A 201 17.09 -6.64 -0.77
N LEU A 202 18.12 -7.33 -1.26
CA LEU A 202 19.52 -7.04 -0.93
C LEU A 202 19.89 -5.59 -1.29
N TRP A 203 19.42 -5.11 -2.45
CA TRP A 203 19.61 -3.72 -2.87
C TRP A 203 18.93 -2.72 -1.92
N LEU A 204 17.68 -2.97 -1.52
CA LEU A 204 16.94 -2.09 -0.61
C LEU A 204 17.56 -2.08 0.80
N VAL A 205 18.01 -3.24 1.31
CA VAL A 205 18.71 -3.34 2.59
C VAL A 205 20.05 -2.62 2.54
N TRP A 206 20.81 -2.78 1.46
CA TRP A 206 22.04 -2.01 1.24
C TRP A 206 21.78 -0.50 1.24
N LEU A 207 20.70 -0.06 0.58
CA LEU A 207 20.29 1.35 0.55
C LEU A 207 19.97 1.86 1.96
N LEU A 208 19.23 1.10 2.76
CA LEU A 208 18.93 1.47 4.15
C LEU A 208 20.20 1.61 5.00
N ASN A 209 21.14 0.67 4.90
CA ASN A 209 22.41 0.70 5.63
C ASN A 209 23.33 1.85 5.18
N ARG A 210 23.18 2.33 3.94
CA ARG A 210 23.92 3.48 3.43
C ARG A 210 23.40 4.81 4.00
N TYR A 211 22.11 4.91 4.27
CA TYR A 211 21.48 6.17 4.69
C TYR A 211 21.37 6.35 6.21
N PHE A 212 21.18 5.26 6.95
CA PHE A 212 21.07 5.32 8.41
C PHE A 212 22.38 4.91 9.08
N PRO A 213 22.69 5.46 10.28
CA PRO A 213 23.85 5.04 11.05
C PRO A 213 23.89 3.52 11.23
N ALA A 214 25.07 2.93 11.06
CA ALA A 214 25.26 1.49 11.17
C ALA A 214 25.02 1.03 12.62
N ASN A 215 23.80 0.58 12.90
CA ASN A 215 23.44 -0.12 14.12
C ASN A 215 22.58 -1.32 13.74
N HIS A 216 23.17 -2.51 13.83
CA HIS A 216 22.60 -3.75 13.31
C HIS A 216 21.93 -4.59 14.40
N ARG A 217 21.98 -4.12 15.65
CA ARG A 217 21.27 -4.76 16.76
C ARG A 217 19.77 -4.47 16.60
N PRO A 218 18.89 -5.49 16.50
CA PRO A 218 17.46 -5.24 16.42
C PRO A 218 16.99 -4.47 17.66
N SER A 219 16.06 -3.53 17.48
CA SER A 219 15.43 -2.83 18.61
C SER A 219 13.92 -3.01 18.55
N PHE A 220 13.38 -3.72 19.53
CA PHE A 220 11.94 -3.97 19.68
C PHE A 220 11.18 -2.79 20.30
N GLU A 221 11.82 -1.63 20.46
CA GLU A 221 11.21 -0.42 21.02
C GLU A 221 9.95 0.03 20.27
N PHE A 222 9.89 -0.18 18.95
CA PHE A 222 8.72 0.17 18.13
C PHE A 222 7.42 -0.52 18.61
N LEU A 223 7.51 -1.68 19.29
CA LEU A 223 6.36 -2.38 19.84
C LEU A 223 5.60 -1.52 20.86
N LYS A 224 6.28 -0.62 21.59
CA LYS A 224 5.62 0.31 22.53
C LYS A 224 4.58 1.20 21.84
N TRP A 225 4.76 1.50 20.55
CA TRP A 225 3.80 2.28 19.77
C TRP A 225 2.51 1.50 19.49
N PHE A 226 2.49 0.16 19.58
CA PHE A 226 1.25 -0.61 19.51
C PHE A 226 0.32 -0.30 20.67
N ASP A 227 0.83 -0.11 21.89
CA ASP A 227 0.00 0.21 23.05
C ASP A 227 -0.62 1.62 22.94
N SER A 228 0.15 2.57 22.39
CA SER A 228 -0.27 3.97 22.28
C SER A 228 -1.14 4.25 21.05
N PHE A 229 -0.86 3.58 19.92
CA PHE A 229 -1.46 3.83 18.61
C PHE A 229 -2.14 2.60 18.01
N PHE A 230 -2.69 1.71 18.83
CA PHE A 230 -3.36 0.48 18.35
C PHE A 230 -4.47 0.73 17.30
N ASP A 231 -5.13 1.89 17.37
CA ASP A 231 -6.13 2.30 16.37
C ASP A 231 -5.52 2.43 14.96
N LEU A 232 -4.25 2.81 14.81
CA LEU A 232 -3.54 2.83 13.52
C LEU A 232 -3.33 1.42 12.94
N CYS A 233 -2.98 0.43 13.77
CA CYS A 233 -2.88 -0.96 13.34
C CYS A 233 -4.22 -1.43 12.75
N LYS A 234 -5.33 -1.14 13.44
CA LYS A 234 -6.68 -1.48 12.97
C LYS A 234 -7.03 -0.80 11.64
N VAL A 235 -6.63 0.46 11.45
CA VAL A 235 -6.81 1.15 10.15
C VAL A 235 -6.12 0.37 9.04
N GLY A 236 -4.87 -0.05 9.22
CA GLY A 236 -4.14 -0.87 8.24
C GLY A 236 -4.83 -2.17 7.89
N ILE A 237 -5.24 -2.95 8.91
CA ILE A 237 -5.98 -4.20 8.73
C ILE A 237 -7.29 -3.97 7.96
N TYR A 238 -8.07 -2.98 8.37
CA TYR A 238 -9.37 -2.72 7.77
C TYR A 238 -9.25 -2.19 6.33
N LEU A 239 -8.26 -1.35 6.03
CA LEU A 239 -7.99 -0.94 4.65
C LEU A 239 -7.57 -2.13 3.78
N PHE A 240 -6.73 -3.02 4.31
CA PHE A 240 -6.34 -4.25 3.59
C PHE A 240 -7.56 -5.13 3.30
N ILE A 241 -8.38 -5.44 4.32
CA ILE A 241 -9.60 -6.24 4.15
C ILE A 241 -10.54 -5.55 3.17
N GLY A 242 -10.82 -4.25 3.34
CA GLY A 242 -11.73 -3.53 2.47
C GLY A 242 -11.28 -3.54 1.01
N LEU A 243 -9.99 -3.36 0.76
CA LEU A 243 -9.43 -3.30 -0.59
C LEU A 243 -9.40 -4.66 -1.29
N PHE A 244 -9.08 -5.75 -0.56
CA PHE A 244 -8.79 -7.05 -1.18
C PHE A 244 -9.81 -8.17 -0.88
N ALA A 245 -10.65 -8.05 0.15
CA ALA A 245 -11.58 -9.12 0.51
C ALA A 245 -12.53 -9.49 -0.64
N HIS A 246 -12.94 -8.50 -1.43
CA HIS A 246 -13.84 -8.73 -2.56
C HIS A 246 -13.22 -9.68 -3.61
N ILE A 247 -11.91 -9.65 -3.82
CA ILE A 247 -11.19 -10.57 -4.73
C ILE A 247 -11.25 -12.00 -4.16
N VAL A 248 -10.86 -12.14 -2.88
CA VAL A 248 -10.83 -13.45 -2.20
C VAL A 248 -12.23 -14.07 -2.15
N VAL A 249 -13.26 -13.28 -1.86
CA VAL A 249 -14.66 -13.75 -1.87
C VAL A 249 -15.04 -14.28 -3.25
N ILE A 250 -14.65 -13.60 -4.33
CA ILE A 250 -14.94 -14.04 -5.70
C ILE A 250 -14.20 -15.33 -6.08
N TRP A 251 -13.05 -15.64 -5.49
CA TRP A 251 -12.39 -16.95 -5.69
C TRP A 251 -13.22 -18.13 -5.20
N PHE A 252 -14.13 -17.91 -4.23
CA PHE A 252 -15.07 -18.92 -3.74
C PHE A 252 -16.42 -18.90 -4.48
N SER A 253 -16.59 -18.00 -5.46
CA SER A 253 -17.79 -17.90 -6.29
C SER A 253 -17.81 -18.93 -7.44
N PRO A 254 -18.90 -19.01 -8.22
CA PRO A 254 -18.96 -19.78 -9.46
C PRO A 254 -17.97 -19.35 -10.56
N LEU A 255 -17.28 -18.21 -10.42
CA LEU A 255 -16.19 -17.80 -11.32
C LEU A 255 -14.84 -18.38 -10.88
N GLY A 256 -14.71 -18.78 -9.62
CA GLY A 256 -13.50 -19.31 -9.06
C GLY A 256 -13.18 -20.70 -9.59
N ARG A 257 -11.90 -20.93 -9.89
CA ARG A 257 -11.35 -22.21 -10.33
C ARG A 257 -10.23 -22.63 -9.42
N GLU A 258 -10.11 -23.92 -9.18
CA GLU A 258 -8.97 -24.52 -8.51
C GLU A 258 -7.80 -24.60 -9.50
N MET A 259 -6.64 -24.07 -9.10
CA MET A 259 -5.48 -23.99 -10.00
C MET A 259 -4.37 -24.96 -9.59
N ALA A 260 -4.08 -25.07 -8.30
CA ALA A 260 -3.08 -25.98 -7.76
C ALA A 260 -3.44 -26.35 -6.31
N GLY A 261 -3.77 -27.62 -6.05
CA GLY A 261 -4.21 -28.06 -4.72
C GLY A 261 -5.42 -27.24 -4.23
N ILE A 262 -5.34 -26.67 -3.02
CA ILE A 262 -6.43 -25.83 -2.46
C ILE A 262 -6.44 -24.38 -2.97
N PHE A 263 -5.46 -23.99 -3.80
CA PHE A 263 -5.38 -22.63 -4.29
C PHE A 263 -6.47 -22.35 -5.34
N ARG A 264 -7.21 -21.26 -5.12
CA ARG A 264 -8.29 -20.82 -6.00
C ARG A 264 -8.03 -19.42 -6.53
N SER A 265 -8.40 -19.18 -7.78
CA SER A 265 -8.43 -17.83 -8.36
C SER A 265 -9.60 -17.68 -9.32
N ALA A 266 -9.91 -16.44 -9.69
CA ALA A 266 -10.95 -16.14 -10.66
C ALA A 266 -10.36 -15.23 -11.74
N PRO A 267 -9.58 -15.76 -12.72
CA PRO A 267 -8.88 -14.93 -13.71
C PRO A 267 -9.78 -13.95 -14.47
N ALA A 268 -11.04 -14.35 -14.71
CA ALA A 268 -12.05 -13.51 -15.35
C ALA A 268 -12.39 -12.25 -14.54
N TYR A 269 -12.14 -12.23 -13.24
CA TYR A 269 -12.35 -11.08 -12.35
C TYR A 269 -11.02 -10.44 -11.93
N ASP A 270 -10.00 -11.25 -11.63
CA ASP A 270 -8.70 -10.82 -11.11
C ASP A 270 -7.93 -9.95 -12.13
N ILE A 271 -7.94 -10.33 -13.41
CA ILE A 271 -7.24 -9.58 -14.46
C ILE A 271 -7.88 -8.19 -14.65
N PRO A 272 -9.21 -8.06 -14.84
CA PRO A 272 -9.88 -6.75 -14.82
C PRO A 272 -9.58 -5.93 -13.57
N ALA A 273 -9.61 -6.55 -12.38
CA ALA A 273 -9.35 -5.87 -11.12
C ALA A 273 -7.93 -5.27 -11.06
N MET A 274 -6.91 -6.02 -11.52
CA MET A 274 -5.53 -5.54 -11.59
C MET A 274 -5.38 -4.29 -12.46
N PHE A 275 -5.97 -4.29 -13.67
CA PHE A 275 -5.92 -3.12 -14.55
C PHE A 275 -6.76 -1.96 -14.02
N ALA A 276 -7.93 -2.24 -13.45
CA ALA A 276 -8.76 -1.23 -12.83
C ALA A 276 -8.07 -0.56 -11.63
N PHE A 277 -7.29 -1.32 -10.85
CA PHE A 277 -6.52 -0.81 -9.73
C PHE A 277 -5.51 0.28 -10.13
N LEU A 278 -4.97 0.25 -11.37
CA LEU A 278 -4.07 1.31 -11.87
C LEU A 278 -4.74 2.69 -11.89
N THR A 279 -6.07 2.77 -11.98
CA THR A 279 -6.78 4.05 -11.91
C THR A 279 -6.57 4.77 -10.58
N THR A 280 -6.30 4.04 -9.49
CA THR A 280 -6.05 4.62 -8.16
C THR A 280 -4.77 5.45 -8.10
N LEU A 281 -3.83 5.22 -9.03
CA LEU A 281 -2.58 5.98 -9.10
C LEU A 281 -2.83 7.47 -9.37
N VAL A 282 -3.91 7.80 -10.09
CA VAL A 282 -4.28 9.20 -10.36
C VAL A 282 -4.52 9.94 -9.05
N SER A 283 -5.38 9.42 -8.17
CA SER A 283 -5.61 10.01 -6.84
C SER A 283 -4.37 9.97 -5.97
N THR A 284 -3.61 8.87 -5.98
CA THR A 284 -2.41 8.74 -5.14
C THR A 284 -1.40 9.84 -5.45
N VAL A 285 -1.11 10.07 -6.74
CA VAL A 285 -0.19 11.11 -7.18
C VAL A 285 -0.72 12.51 -6.88
N ASN A 286 -2.01 12.74 -7.16
CA ASN A 286 -2.64 14.02 -6.86
C ASN A 286 -2.64 14.30 -5.36
N PHE A 287 -2.95 13.32 -4.52
CA PHE A 287 -3.01 13.47 -3.06
C PHE A 287 -1.67 13.89 -2.50
N VAL A 288 -0.58 13.22 -2.91
CA VAL A 288 0.77 13.59 -2.49
C VAL A 288 1.07 15.03 -2.87
N ILE A 289 0.77 15.44 -4.10
CA ILE A 289 1.03 16.82 -4.55
C ILE A 289 0.19 17.82 -3.75
N SER A 290 -1.10 17.55 -3.60
CA SER A 290 -2.04 18.33 -2.80
C SER A 290 -1.53 18.52 -1.37
N VAL A 291 -1.11 17.44 -0.71
CA VAL A 291 -0.61 17.48 0.66
C VAL A 291 0.76 18.14 0.74
N GLU A 292 1.75 17.69 -0.01
CA GLU A 292 3.15 18.10 0.17
C GLU A 292 3.46 19.49 -0.42
N VAL A 293 2.80 19.87 -1.51
CA VAL A 293 3.08 21.14 -2.21
C VAL A 293 2.18 22.27 -1.74
N PHE A 294 0.88 22.00 -1.57
CA PHE A 294 -0.12 23.05 -1.32
C PHE A 294 -0.52 23.14 0.16
N PHE A 295 -0.90 22.02 0.78
CA PHE A 295 -1.44 22.00 2.13
C PHE A 295 -0.36 22.06 3.24
N TYR A 296 0.71 21.27 3.15
CA TYR A 296 1.76 21.17 4.17
C TYR A 296 2.37 22.52 4.56
N PRO A 297 2.66 23.45 3.63
CA PRO A 297 3.15 24.78 4.00
C PRO A 297 2.18 25.56 4.89
N LYS A 298 0.86 25.50 4.59
CA LYS A 298 -0.19 26.17 5.36
C LYS A 298 -0.38 25.52 6.72
N PHE A 299 -0.41 24.20 6.74
CA PHE A 299 -0.42 23.42 7.97
C PHE A 299 0.77 23.75 8.89
N LYS A 300 1.98 23.82 8.34
CA LYS A 300 3.16 24.18 9.13
C LYS A 300 3.04 25.60 9.70
N THR A 301 2.54 26.56 8.92
CA THR A 301 2.32 27.94 9.40
C THR A 301 1.32 27.98 10.55
N TYR A 302 0.17 27.30 10.41
CA TYR A 302 -0.87 27.23 11.44
C TYR A 302 -0.33 26.70 12.78
N TYR A 303 0.36 25.56 12.78
CA TYR A 303 0.94 25.00 14.01
C TYR A 303 2.13 25.82 14.56
N ARG A 304 2.85 26.53 13.69
CA ARG A 304 3.92 27.43 14.11
C ARG A 304 3.37 28.61 14.91
N LEU A 305 2.22 29.17 14.52
CA LEU A 305 1.59 30.28 15.26
C LEU A 305 1.24 29.90 16.69
N TYR A 306 0.79 28.66 16.94
CA TYR A 306 0.59 28.17 18.32
C TYR A 306 1.88 28.07 19.14
N ASN A 307 2.99 27.70 18.52
CA ASN A 307 4.26 27.50 19.22
C ASN A 307 5.07 28.80 19.40
N GLU A 308 4.96 29.74 18.46
CA GLU A 308 5.76 30.98 18.40
C GLU A 308 4.99 32.23 18.87
N GLY A 309 3.74 32.08 19.35
CA GLY A 309 2.97 33.16 19.97
C GLY A 309 2.22 34.07 18.99
N GLY A 310 1.63 33.50 17.94
CA GLY A 310 0.75 34.22 17.01
C GLY A 310 -0.50 34.76 17.69
N ASN A 311 -1.02 35.88 17.19
CA ASN A 311 -2.26 36.46 17.73
C ASN A 311 -3.48 35.61 17.32
N LEU A 312 -4.61 35.75 18.04
CA LEU A 312 -5.80 34.94 17.79
C LEU A 312 -6.33 35.09 16.35
N LEU A 313 -6.32 36.32 15.82
CA LEU A 313 -6.78 36.61 14.45
C LEU A 313 -5.88 35.92 13.41
N GLU A 314 -4.57 35.93 13.59
CA GLU A 314 -3.61 35.25 12.71
C GLU A 314 -3.81 33.73 12.72
N ILE A 315 -4.15 33.16 13.88
CA ILE A 315 -4.44 31.73 14.02
C ILE A 315 -5.74 31.39 13.29
N GLU A 316 -6.80 32.17 13.49
CA GLU A 316 -8.10 31.98 12.83
C GLU A 316 -7.99 32.14 11.31
N GLU A 317 -7.30 33.18 10.83
CA GLU A 317 -7.06 33.40 9.39
C GLU A 317 -6.23 32.26 8.79
N SER A 318 -5.16 31.82 9.48
CA SER A 318 -4.33 30.70 9.02
C SER A 318 -5.08 29.37 9.03
N GLU A 319 -6.06 29.19 9.93
CA GLU A 319 -6.92 28.02 9.98
C GLU A 319 -7.82 27.95 8.76
N VAL A 320 -8.55 29.03 8.50
CA VAL A 320 -9.46 29.14 7.36
C VAL A 320 -8.69 28.93 6.06
N GLU A 321 -7.54 29.59 5.89
CA GLU A 321 -6.71 29.43 4.70
C GLU A 321 -6.24 27.97 4.52
N MET A 322 -5.77 27.33 5.60
CA MET A 322 -5.34 25.93 5.56
C MET A 322 -6.48 24.98 5.17
N LEU A 323 -7.66 25.13 5.79
CA LEU A 323 -8.82 24.28 5.54
C LEU A 323 -9.41 24.50 4.14
N GLU A 324 -9.45 25.74 3.66
CA GLU A 324 -9.86 26.05 2.29
C GLU A 324 -8.93 25.40 1.27
N VAL A 325 -7.60 25.51 1.46
CA VAL A 325 -6.62 24.86 0.59
C VAL A 325 -6.83 23.35 0.59
N LEU A 326 -6.96 22.71 1.76
CA LEU A 326 -7.19 21.27 1.84
C LEU A 326 -8.47 20.85 1.11
N ASN A 327 -9.59 21.53 1.38
CA ASN A 327 -10.89 21.19 0.81
C ASN A 327 -10.89 21.36 -0.71
N ASN A 328 -10.30 22.46 -1.21
CA ASN A 328 -10.18 22.70 -2.64
C ASN A 328 -9.30 21.63 -3.31
N GLU A 329 -8.16 21.30 -2.71
CA GLU A 329 -7.26 20.28 -3.24
C GLU A 329 -7.89 18.88 -3.27
N LEU A 330 -8.62 18.48 -2.22
CA LEU A 330 -9.36 17.21 -2.19
C LEU A 330 -10.51 17.18 -3.22
N LYS A 331 -11.21 18.29 -3.43
CA LYS A 331 -12.23 18.42 -4.50
C LYS A 331 -11.60 18.30 -5.88
N TYR A 332 -10.49 18.99 -6.14
CA TYR A 332 -9.78 18.91 -7.41
C TYR A 332 -9.23 17.51 -7.67
N LEU A 333 -8.72 16.83 -6.64
CA LEU A 333 -8.33 15.43 -6.72
C LEU A 333 -9.51 14.55 -7.14
N GLY A 334 -10.67 14.71 -6.49
CA GLY A 334 -11.88 13.97 -6.83
C GLY A 334 -12.31 14.15 -8.29
N TRP A 335 -12.30 15.38 -8.78
CA TRP A 335 -12.60 15.69 -10.19
C TRP A 335 -11.61 15.04 -11.17
N LYS A 336 -10.31 15.13 -10.89
CA LYS A 336 -9.28 14.51 -11.74
C LYS A 336 -9.41 12.98 -11.74
N GLN A 337 -9.67 12.36 -10.59
CA GLN A 337 -9.89 10.93 -10.50
C GLN A 337 -11.12 10.51 -11.29
N LEU A 338 -12.24 11.22 -11.16
CA LEU A 338 -13.47 10.91 -11.87
C LEU A 338 -13.26 11.00 -13.39
N LEU A 339 -12.66 12.10 -13.88
CA LEU A 339 -12.37 12.26 -15.30
C LEU A 339 -11.42 11.18 -15.83
N ALA A 340 -10.36 10.87 -15.09
CA ALA A 340 -9.43 9.81 -15.47
C ALA A 340 -10.09 8.43 -15.46
N THR A 341 -10.96 8.16 -14.50
CA THR A 341 -11.70 6.89 -14.39
C THR A 341 -12.63 6.73 -15.59
N ILE A 342 -13.39 7.76 -15.95
CA ILE A 342 -14.24 7.76 -17.15
C ILE A 342 -13.39 7.52 -18.40
N LEU A 343 -12.28 8.24 -18.55
CA LEU A 343 -11.37 8.07 -19.68
C LEU A 343 -10.83 6.63 -19.76
N VAL A 344 -10.40 6.04 -18.66
CA VAL A 344 -9.89 4.66 -18.61
C VAL A 344 -11.01 3.65 -18.88
N MET A 345 -12.24 3.90 -18.43
CA MET A 345 -13.38 3.02 -18.73
C MET A 345 -13.69 2.96 -20.23
N PHE A 346 -13.53 4.07 -20.97
CA PHE A 346 -13.78 4.12 -22.41
C PHE A 346 -12.56 3.71 -23.25
N ALA A 347 -11.39 4.27 -22.97
CA ALA A 347 -10.18 4.00 -23.73
C ALA A 347 -9.55 2.65 -23.36
N GLY A 348 -9.64 2.28 -22.08
CA GLY A 348 -9.07 1.04 -21.56
C GLY A 348 -9.76 -0.20 -22.10
N THR A 349 -11.09 -0.18 -22.27
CA THR A 349 -11.80 -1.32 -22.90
C THR A 349 -11.31 -1.57 -24.32
N THR A 350 -11.13 -0.51 -25.10
CA THR A 350 -10.63 -0.64 -26.48
C THR A 350 -9.19 -1.14 -26.50
N LEU A 351 -8.33 -0.63 -25.62
CA LEU A 351 -6.93 -1.07 -25.52
C LEU A 351 -6.81 -2.54 -25.09
N LEU A 352 -7.62 -2.97 -24.13
CA LEU A 352 -7.62 -4.34 -23.61
C LEU A 352 -8.14 -5.34 -24.65
N ASP A 353 -9.04 -4.93 -25.55
CA ASP A 353 -9.52 -5.76 -26.66
C ASP A 353 -8.41 -6.04 -27.70
N TYR A 354 -7.42 -5.15 -27.84
CA TYR A 354 -6.26 -5.37 -28.72
C TYR A 354 -5.16 -6.22 -28.10
N LEU A 355 -5.14 -6.36 -26.77
CA LEU A 355 -4.17 -7.21 -26.10
C LEU A 355 -4.62 -8.69 -26.22
N PRO A 356 -3.71 -9.63 -26.50
CA PRO A 356 -4.03 -11.05 -26.64
C PRO A 356 -4.28 -11.73 -25.28
N LEU A 357 -5.11 -11.11 -24.43
CA LEU A 357 -5.43 -11.55 -23.07
C LEU A 357 -6.72 -12.39 -23.01
N GLY A 358 -7.43 -12.54 -24.13
CA GLY A 358 -8.71 -13.27 -24.17
C GLY A 358 -9.86 -12.54 -23.47
N PHE A 359 -9.82 -11.20 -23.46
CA PHE A 359 -10.83 -10.37 -22.80
C PHE A 359 -12.21 -10.59 -23.43
N ASN A 360 -13.18 -11.04 -22.63
CA ASN A 360 -14.54 -11.30 -23.08
C ASN A 360 -15.52 -10.20 -22.63
N GLY A 361 -16.77 -10.25 -23.11
CA GLY A 361 -17.81 -9.26 -22.75
C GLY A 361 -18.05 -9.12 -21.24
N GLN A 362 -17.94 -10.21 -20.49
CA GLN A 362 -18.10 -10.22 -19.04
C GLN A 362 -16.92 -9.54 -18.33
N MET A 363 -15.69 -9.81 -18.76
CA MET A 363 -14.48 -9.16 -18.25
C MET A 363 -14.50 -7.64 -18.48
N ARG A 364 -15.05 -7.19 -19.62
CA ARG A 364 -15.27 -5.75 -19.90
C ARG A 364 -16.22 -5.10 -18.89
N GLY A 365 -17.33 -5.76 -18.58
CA GLY A 365 -18.29 -5.29 -17.57
C GLY A 365 -17.65 -5.17 -16.18
N TYR A 366 -16.86 -6.18 -15.77
CA TYR A 366 -16.12 -6.11 -14.51
C TYR A 366 -15.07 -5.00 -14.51
N PHE A 367 -14.30 -4.87 -15.58
CA PHE A 367 -13.30 -3.81 -15.71
C PHE A 367 -13.91 -2.42 -15.50
N GLN A 368 -15.02 -2.12 -16.19
CA GLN A 368 -15.69 -0.82 -16.06
C GLN A 368 -16.24 -0.58 -14.65
N THR A 369 -16.92 -1.58 -14.08
CA THR A 369 -17.47 -1.49 -12.71
C THR A 369 -16.36 -1.31 -11.68
N LEU A 370 -15.26 -2.05 -11.83
CA LEU A 370 -14.11 -1.98 -10.93
C LEU A 370 -13.32 -0.69 -11.10
N CYS A 371 -13.19 -0.14 -12.30
CA CYS A 371 -12.59 1.17 -12.51
C CYS A 371 -13.32 2.23 -11.69
N LEU A 372 -14.66 2.23 -11.73
CA LEU A 372 -15.46 3.14 -10.92
C LEU A 372 -15.28 2.89 -9.42
N ALA A 373 -15.29 1.61 -9.00
CA ALA A 373 -15.13 1.23 -7.60
C ALA A 373 -13.77 1.62 -7.03
N TYR A 374 -12.69 1.34 -7.74
CA TYR A 374 -11.33 1.73 -7.37
C TYR A 374 -11.14 3.25 -7.43
N GLY A 375 -11.75 3.93 -8.40
CA GLY A 375 -11.75 5.38 -8.48
C GLY A 375 -12.38 6.02 -7.22
N LEU A 376 -13.58 5.58 -6.83
CA LEU A 376 -14.24 6.04 -5.60
C LEU A 376 -13.44 5.69 -4.34
N TYR A 377 -12.90 4.47 -4.27
CA TYR A 377 -12.01 4.07 -3.19
C TYR A 377 -10.82 5.01 -3.07
N ALA A 378 -10.18 5.35 -4.19
CA ALA A 378 -8.98 6.19 -4.19
C ALA A 378 -9.27 7.61 -3.67
N VAL A 379 -10.43 8.19 -4.03
CA VAL A 379 -10.88 9.46 -3.46
C VAL A 379 -11.20 9.30 -1.98
N GLY A 380 -11.99 8.29 -1.59
CA GLY A 380 -12.33 8.04 -0.18
C GLY A 380 -11.10 7.80 0.70
N ASN A 381 -10.11 7.09 0.17
CA ASN A 381 -8.84 6.87 0.85
C ASN A 381 -8.03 8.17 1.00
N ALA A 382 -8.09 9.10 0.04
CA ALA A 382 -7.46 10.42 0.20
C ALA A 382 -8.07 11.21 1.37
N TYR A 383 -9.40 11.20 1.54
CA TYR A 383 -10.06 11.79 2.71
C TYR A 383 -9.66 11.08 4.01
N LEU A 384 -9.57 9.75 4.00
CA LEU A 384 -9.13 8.98 5.16
C LEU A 384 -7.67 9.28 5.52
N MET A 385 -6.78 9.42 4.54
CA MET A 385 -5.39 9.84 4.77
C MET A 385 -5.32 11.27 5.32
N ALA A 386 -6.20 12.18 4.90
CA ALA A 386 -6.31 13.52 5.50
C ALA A 386 -6.74 13.46 6.98
N LEU A 387 -7.67 12.57 7.36
CA LEU A 387 -8.01 12.33 8.77
C LEU A 387 -6.79 11.85 9.59
N LEU A 388 -5.99 10.95 9.03
CA LEU A 388 -4.75 10.48 9.67
C LEU A 388 -3.72 11.59 9.82
N TYR A 389 -3.67 12.51 8.86
CA TYR A 389 -2.80 13.68 8.91
C TYR A 389 -3.15 14.61 10.09
N PHE A 390 -4.45 14.80 10.38
CA PHE A 390 -4.93 15.50 11.58
C PHE A 390 -4.94 14.64 12.86
N ALA A 391 -4.36 13.44 12.82
CA ALA A 391 -4.33 12.49 13.93
C ALA A 391 -5.73 12.06 14.46
N ASP A 392 -6.78 12.10 13.62
CA ASP A 392 -8.09 11.52 13.96
C ASP A 392 -8.12 9.99 13.77
N TYR A 393 -7.25 9.28 14.51
CA TYR A 393 -7.11 7.82 14.39
C TYR A 393 -8.41 7.06 14.67
N LYS A 394 -9.24 7.57 15.60
CA LYS A 394 -10.54 6.97 15.93
C LYS A 394 -11.53 7.11 14.78
N GLY A 395 -11.61 8.28 14.15
CA GLY A 395 -12.45 8.51 12.98
C GLY A 395 -12.00 7.66 11.79
N ALA A 396 -10.70 7.71 11.47
CA ALA A 396 -10.12 6.92 10.39
C ALA A 396 -10.38 5.40 10.58
N LYS A 397 -10.22 4.87 11.80
CA LYS A 397 -10.53 3.47 12.13
C LYS A 397 -12.00 3.13 11.87
N LYS A 398 -12.94 4.00 12.25
CA LYS A 398 -14.38 3.77 12.02
C LYS A 398 -14.69 3.73 10.53
N CYS A 399 -14.16 4.68 9.75
CA CYS A 399 -14.36 4.72 8.29
C CYS A 399 -13.74 3.49 7.60
N ALA A 400 -12.50 3.13 7.95
CA ALA A 400 -11.85 1.94 7.41
C ALA A 400 -12.62 0.66 7.80
N GLY A 401 -13.06 0.55 9.05
CA GLY A 401 -13.81 -0.61 9.54
C GLY A 401 -15.16 -0.77 8.83
N LEU A 402 -15.90 0.34 8.63
CA LEU A 402 -17.13 0.34 7.84
C LEU A 402 -16.86 -0.12 6.41
N PHE A 403 -15.80 0.38 5.78
CA PHE A 403 -15.39 -0.03 4.44
C PHE A 403 -15.04 -1.52 4.35
N ALA A 404 -14.27 -2.04 5.32
CA ALA A 404 -13.90 -3.45 5.41
C ALA A 404 -15.13 -4.37 5.50
N VAL A 405 -16.03 -4.04 6.43
CA VAL A 405 -17.29 -4.76 6.65
C VAL A 405 -18.17 -4.68 5.40
N ALA A 406 -18.38 -3.48 4.85
CA ALA A 406 -19.20 -3.29 3.65
C ALA A 406 -18.64 -4.05 2.45
N SER A 407 -17.33 -3.97 2.19
CA SER A 407 -16.68 -4.67 1.07
C SER A 407 -16.87 -6.17 1.16
N LEU A 408 -16.69 -6.75 2.36
CA LEU A 408 -16.90 -8.17 2.60
C LEU A 408 -18.37 -8.58 2.43
N PHE A 409 -19.29 -7.96 3.19
CA PHE A 409 -20.69 -8.39 3.21
C PHE A 409 -21.43 -8.07 1.92
N LEU A 410 -21.18 -6.92 1.29
CA LEU A 410 -21.85 -6.57 0.03
C LEU A 410 -21.33 -7.42 -1.14
N THR A 411 -20.05 -7.84 -1.12
CA THR A 411 -19.54 -8.77 -2.14
C THR A 411 -20.07 -10.18 -1.93
N ILE A 412 -20.21 -10.65 -0.68
CA ILE A 412 -20.92 -11.91 -0.39
C ILE A 412 -22.37 -11.82 -0.87
N ALA A 413 -23.05 -10.70 -0.59
CA ALA A 413 -24.41 -10.47 -1.04
C ALA A 413 -24.52 -10.47 -2.57
N SER A 414 -23.53 -9.91 -3.28
CA SER A 414 -23.53 -9.92 -4.75
C SER A 414 -23.45 -11.33 -5.34
N GLN A 415 -22.99 -12.34 -4.58
CA GLN A 415 -22.95 -13.73 -5.05
C GLN A 415 -24.34 -14.37 -5.18
N PHE A 416 -25.36 -13.83 -4.51
CA PHE A 416 -26.75 -14.30 -4.66
C PHE A 416 -27.45 -13.76 -5.90
N PHE A 417 -26.83 -12.80 -6.60
CA PHE A 417 -27.32 -12.26 -7.86
C PHE A 417 -26.60 -12.91 -9.05
N ASP A 418 -27.02 -12.55 -10.27
CA ASP A 418 -26.34 -12.98 -11.49
C ASP A 418 -24.85 -12.56 -11.45
N LYS A 419 -23.99 -13.38 -12.07
CA LYS A 419 -22.54 -13.19 -12.17
C LYS A 419 -22.20 -11.80 -12.71
N TYR A 420 -23.03 -11.23 -13.59
CA TYR A 420 -22.83 -9.87 -14.11
C TYR A 420 -22.76 -8.77 -13.02
N PHE A 421 -23.33 -9.02 -11.84
CA PHE A 421 -23.30 -8.05 -10.72
C PHE A 421 -22.06 -8.19 -9.82
N TYR A 422 -21.14 -9.09 -10.14
CA TYR A 422 -19.92 -9.23 -9.35
C TYR A 422 -19.06 -7.97 -9.53
N GLY A 423 -18.64 -7.37 -8.42
CA GLY A 423 -17.95 -6.07 -8.38
C GLY A 423 -18.82 -4.89 -7.92
N PHE A 424 -20.15 -4.98 -8.03
CA PHE A 424 -21.04 -3.93 -7.51
C PHE A 424 -21.02 -3.84 -5.98
N GLY A 425 -20.79 -4.95 -5.28
CA GLY A 425 -20.61 -4.96 -3.83
C GLY A 425 -19.42 -4.10 -3.40
N PHE A 426 -18.27 -4.25 -4.09
CA PHE A 426 -17.09 -3.43 -3.86
C PHE A 426 -17.32 -1.96 -4.24
N LEU A 427 -18.01 -1.69 -5.36
CA LEU A 427 -18.39 -0.33 -5.77
C LEU A 427 -19.18 0.40 -4.67
N ALA A 428 -20.21 -0.26 -4.12
CA ALA A 428 -21.02 0.30 -3.04
C ALA A 428 -20.19 0.53 -1.77
N ALA A 429 -19.32 -0.40 -1.41
CA ALA A 429 -18.41 -0.23 -0.26
C ALA A 429 -17.47 0.97 -0.44
N SER A 430 -16.89 1.15 -1.63
CA SER A 430 -16.05 2.30 -1.97
C SER A 430 -16.80 3.62 -1.90
N ALA A 431 -18.06 3.66 -2.34
CA ALA A 431 -18.92 4.83 -2.21
C ALA A 431 -19.19 5.17 -0.74
N LEU A 432 -19.44 4.17 0.10
CA LEU A 432 -19.59 4.36 1.55
C LEU A 432 -18.32 4.91 2.17
N LEU A 433 -17.14 4.38 1.82
CA LEU A 433 -15.87 4.93 2.32
C LEU A 433 -15.76 6.43 1.98
N PHE A 434 -16.02 6.80 0.73
CA PHE A 434 -15.98 8.20 0.30
C PHE A 434 -16.95 9.10 1.09
N ILE A 435 -18.22 8.71 1.21
CA ILE A 435 -19.25 9.49 1.93
C ILE A 435 -18.89 9.64 3.42
N PHE A 436 -18.53 8.55 4.10
CA PHE A 436 -18.26 8.59 5.52
C PHE A 436 -16.92 9.27 5.85
N ALA A 437 -15.88 9.07 5.04
CA ALA A 437 -14.59 9.74 5.26
C ALA A 437 -14.69 11.25 5.00
N SER A 438 -15.41 11.69 3.96
CA SER A 438 -15.64 13.10 3.68
C SER A 438 -16.50 13.78 4.75
N ALA A 439 -17.60 13.16 5.16
CA ALA A 439 -18.45 13.67 6.24
C ALA A 439 -17.67 13.77 7.56
N ARG A 440 -16.88 12.75 7.90
CA ARG A 440 -16.05 12.75 9.11
C ARG A 440 -14.98 13.83 9.07
N LEU A 441 -14.35 14.06 7.92
CA LEU A 441 -13.34 15.11 7.77
C LEU A 441 -13.97 16.48 8.01
N ASN A 442 -15.11 16.78 7.37
CA ASN A 442 -15.81 18.06 7.55
C ASN A 442 -16.16 18.31 9.03
N THR A 443 -16.80 17.34 9.69
CA THR A 443 -17.15 17.48 11.12
C THR A 443 -15.91 17.58 12.01
N PHE A 444 -14.81 16.91 11.69
CA PHE A 444 -13.59 17.00 12.49
C PHE A 444 -12.91 18.36 12.34
N THR A 445 -12.96 18.95 11.14
CA THR A 445 -12.33 20.25 10.87
C THR A 445 -13.13 21.44 11.39
N GLU A 446 -14.43 21.29 11.63
CA GLU A 446 -15.27 22.34 12.25
C GLU A 446 -14.82 22.69 13.68
N ASP A 447 -14.36 21.69 14.45
CA ASP A 447 -13.90 21.85 15.84
C ASP A 447 -12.37 21.71 15.96
N LEU A 448 -11.63 22.10 14.92
CA LEU A 448 -10.17 21.91 14.88
C LEU A 448 -9.43 22.56 16.08
N PRO A 449 -9.73 23.82 16.51
CA PRO A 449 -9.07 24.44 17.65
C PRO A 449 -9.24 23.62 18.94
N TYR A 450 -10.45 23.09 19.15
CA TYR A 450 -10.76 22.26 20.31
C TYR A 450 -9.95 20.97 20.31
N HIS A 451 -9.72 20.37 19.14
CA HIS A 451 -8.92 19.16 19.02
C HIS A 451 -7.42 19.41 19.17
N VAL A 452 -6.91 20.56 18.73
CA VAL A 452 -5.50 20.95 18.89
C VAL A 452 -5.17 21.27 20.34
N LEU A 453 -6.00 22.07 21.00
CA LEU A 453 -5.75 22.55 22.37
C LEU A 453 -6.30 21.61 23.45
N GLY A 454 -7.51 21.07 23.25
CA GLY A 454 -8.24 20.30 24.25
C GLY A 454 -7.83 18.84 24.40
N ARG A 455 -7.01 18.30 23.48
CA ARG A 455 -6.53 16.91 23.54
C ARG A 455 -5.11 16.75 24.06
N GLN A 456 -4.41 17.83 24.43
CA GLN A 456 -3.10 17.71 25.04
C GLN A 456 -3.25 17.05 26.43
N PRO A 457 -2.64 15.88 26.66
CA PRO A 457 -2.77 15.23 27.95
C PRO A 457 -2.02 16.05 29.00
N LEU A 458 -2.74 16.47 30.06
CA LEU A 458 -2.17 17.18 31.22
C LEU A 458 -1.07 16.39 31.93
N ASN A 459 -1.05 15.05 31.77
CA ASN A 459 0.03 14.15 32.18
C ASN A 459 0.39 13.21 31.01
N HIS A 460 1.64 13.28 30.54
CA HIS A 460 2.22 12.28 29.64
C HIS A 460 2.51 10.99 30.42
N ALA A 461 1.49 10.17 30.64
CA ALA A 461 1.71 8.78 31.07
C ALA A 461 1.94 7.93 29.82
N GLU A 462 3.15 7.40 29.65
CA GLU A 462 3.38 6.31 28.68
C GLU A 462 2.39 5.19 29.00
N LYS A 463 1.54 4.84 28.01
CA LYS A 463 0.62 3.71 28.18
C LYS A 463 1.43 2.42 28.17
N SER A 464 1.75 1.90 29.34
CA SER A 464 2.37 0.59 29.50
C SER A 464 1.32 -0.52 29.33
N GLY A 465 1.31 -1.16 28.17
CA GLY A 465 0.46 -2.29 27.86
C GLY A 465 1.26 -3.57 27.60
N PHE A 466 0.60 -4.57 27.01
CA PHE A 466 1.19 -5.86 26.69
C PHE A 466 2.43 -5.71 25.80
N PHE A 467 2.39 -4.84 24.79
CA PHE A 467 3.49 -4.70 23.84
C PHE A 467 4.71 -4.02 24.46
N THR A 468 4.52 -3.12 25.43
CA THR A 468 5.61 -2.53 26.21
C THR A 468 6.32 -3.57 27.06
N HIS A 469 5.58 -4.50 27.70
CA HIS A 469 6.18 -5.59 28.46
C HIS A 469 6.94 -6.55 27.53
N LEU A 470 6.37 -6.88 26.37
CA LEU A 470 7.02 -7.71 25.36
C LEU A 470 8.32 -7.06 24.83
N ALA A 471 8.29 -5.76 24.54
CA ALA A 471 9.47 -5.01 24.11
C ALA A 471 10.60 -5.04 25.15
N ASN A 472 10.25 -4.87 26.43
CA ASN A 472 11.22 -4.88 27.52
C ASN A 472 11.78 -6.29 27.77
N TRP A 473 10.94 -7.33 27.64
CA TRP A 473 11.37 -8.72 27.76
C TRP A 473 12.36 -9.08 26.65
N LEU A 474 12.01 -8.81 25.39
CA LEU A 474 12.88 -9.05 24.23
C LEU A 474 14.20 -8.26 24.33
N GLY A 475 14.14 -6.99 24.77
CA GLY A 475 15.34 -6.16 24.94
C GLY A 475 16.22 -6.55 26.15
N ASN A 476 15.67 -7.25 27.14
CA ASN A 476 16.44 -7.77 28.28
C ASN A 476 17.11 -9.11 27.96
N GLU A 477 16.44 -9.99 27.20
CA GLU A 477 17.09 -11.21 26.70
C GLU A 477 18.29 -10.87 25.81
N GLU A 478 18.18 -9.83 24.97
CA GLU A 478 19.27 -9.38 24.10
C GLU A 478 20.51 -8.89 24.86
N LYS A 479 20.35 -8.36 26.09
CA LYS A 479 21.48 -7.96 26.96
C LYS A 479 22.16 -9.14 27.66
N ASN A 480 21.51 -10.30 27.75
CA ASN A 480 22.04 -11.49 28.41
C ASN A 480 22.85 -12.40 27.47
N PHE A 481 22.92 -12.06 26.17
CA PHE A 481 23.77 -12.74 25.17
C PHE A 481 25.14 -12.05 24.97
N ASP A 482 25.40 -10.94 25.68
CA ASP A 482 26.73 -10.34 25.88
C ASP A 482 27.35 -10.91 27.18
#